data_AF-A0A9D2PVD6-F1
#
_entry.id   AF-A0A9D2PVD6-F1
#
_cell.length_a   1.000
_cell.length_b   1.000
_cell.length_c   1.000
_cell.angle_alpha   90.00
_cell.angle_beta   90.00
_cell.angle_gamma   90.00
#
_symmetry.space_group_name_H-M   'P 1'
#
loop_
_entity.id
_entity.type
_entity.pdbx_description
1 polymer ?
#
loop_
_entity_poly.entity_id
_entity_poly.type
_entity_poly.pdbx_seq_one_letter_code
_entity_poly.pdbx_strand_id
1 'polypeptide(L)'
;MNGQFGPYFSDQSKLAKRGIFYVGGHISGQEGRHHMCNQMFVEAYVPEKILHPYPLIFFHGAGQTNVNWLVTPDGRMGWADYFLSLGYVVYLAEQPARGRSAYHPEENGSTIYHSMEAIRKRFASTEGNWPQASLHTQWPGSADPEDETFSQFLSSQVEYLPSNRDSQELVLAAG
;
A
#
# COMPACT_ATOMS: atom_id res chain seq x y z
N MET A 1 -1.21 -30.50 -2.49
CA MET A 1 0.22 -30.46 -2.14
C MET A 1 0.33 -29.67 -0.85
N ASN A 2 0.41 -30.35 0.30
CA ASN A 2 0.53 -29.72 1.61
C ASN A 2 2.02 -29.48 1.90
N GLY A 3 2.57 -28.43 1.29
CA GLY A 3 3.87 -27.86 1.70
C GLY A 3 3.59 -26.71 2.66
N GLN A 4 4.13 -26.78 3.88
CA GLN A 4 4.00 -25.74 4.90
C GLN A 4 4.76 -24.49 4.45
N PHE A 5 4.06 -23.59 3.78
CA PHE A 5 4.55 -22.23 3.57
C PHE A 5 4.51 -21.46 4.90
N GLY A 6 5.38 -20.45 5.04
CA GLY A 6 5.47 -19.63 6.26
C GLY A 6 4.22 -18.77 6.50
N PRO A 7 4.16 -18.01 7.62
CA PRO A 7 2.96 -17.26 8.01
C PRO A 7 2.57 -16.13 7.04
N TYR A 8 3.48 -15.69 6.17
CA TYR A 8 3.25 -14.55 5.26
C TYR A 8 2.65 -14.93 3.90
N PHE A 9 2.24 -16.19 3.71
CA PHE A 9 1.61 -16.65 2.47
C PHE A 9 0.09 -16.58 2.61
N SER A 10 -0.61 -15.93 1.67
CA SER A 10 -2.07 -15.82 1.68
C SER A 10 -2.76 -16.88 0.83
N ASP A 11 -3.96 -17.29 1.27
CA ASP A 11 -4.82 -18.18 0.47
C ASP A 11 -5.51 -17.38 -0.63
N GLN A 12 -5.12 -17.63 -1.88
CA GLN A 12 -5.73 -17.04 -3.06
C GLN A 12 -6.73 -17.97 -3.76
N SER A 13 -7.31 -18.94 -3.05
CA SER A 13 -8.34 -19.86 -3.59
C SER A 13 -9.57 -19.15 -4.16
N LYS A 14 -9.83 -17.89 -3.75
CA LYS A 14 -10.95 -17.06 -4.23
C LYS A 14 -10.62 -16.18 -5.44
N LEU A 15 -9.38 -16.18 -5.89
CA LEU A 15 -8.92 -15.36 -7.01
C LEU A 15 -9.15 -16.07 -8.35
N ALA A 16 -10.00 -15.51 -9.21
CA ALA A 16 -10.16 -15.99 -10.58
C ALA A 16 -9.13 -15.39 -11.53
N LYS A 17 -8.87 -14.08 -11.40
CA LYS A 17 -7.94 -13.36 -12.28
C LYS A 17 -7.21 -12.27 -11.50
N ARG A 18 -5.92 -12.13 -11.83
CA ARG A 18 -5.07 -11.02 -11.40
C ARG A 18 -4.76 -10.14 -12.61
N GLY A 19 -4.92 -8.83 -12.45
CA GLY A 19 -4.53 -7.81 -13.41
C GLY A 19 -3.46 -6.90 -12.82
N ILE A 20 -2.53 -6.46 -13.67
CA ILE A 20 -1.52 -5.47 -13.32
C ILE A 20 -1.45 -4.48 -14.47
N PHE A 21 -1.64 -3.20 -14.18
CA PHE A 21 -1.61 -2.13 -15.17
C PHE A 21 -1.25 -0.80 -14.51
N TYR A 22 -1.09 0.23 -15.35
CA TYR A 22 -0.84 1.59 -14.92
C TYR A 22 -1.96 2.49 -15.47
N VAL A 23 -2.32 3.51 -14.72
CA VAL A 23 -3.27 4.56 -15.14
C VAL A 23 -2.63 5.94 -15.05
N GLY A 24 -3.12 6.85 -15.88
CA GLY A 24 -2.62 8.21 -15.94
C GLY A 24 -1.16 8.33 -16.37
N GLY A 25 -0.51 9.35 -15.85
CA GLY A 25 0.86 9.72 -16.19
C GLY A 25 0.99 10.48 -17.52
N HIS A 26 2.20 10.96 -17.79
CA HIS A 26 2.55 11.67 -19.01
C HIS A 26 4.03 11.47 -19.33
N ILE A 27 4.40 11.76 -20.58
CA ILE A 27 5.80 11.78 -20.99
C ILE A 27 6.41 13.13 -20.61
N SER A 28 7.51 13.13 -19.87
CA SER A 28 8.31 14.30 -19.53
C SER A 28 9.77 14.13 -19.93
N GLY A 29 10.59 15.15 -19.71
CA GLY A 29 12.03 15.18 -20.02
C GLY A 29 12.38 15.98 -21.27
N GLN A 30 13.68 16.09 -21.54
CA GLN A 30 14.22 16.77 -22.73
C GLN A 30 14.36 15.80 -23.91
N GLU A 31 14.57 16.35 -25.11
CA GLU A 31 14.83 15.56 -26.32
C GLU A 31 15.95 14.53 -26.08
N GLY A 32 15.68 13.27 -26.46
CA GLY A 32 16.58 12.14 -26.22
C GLY A 32 16.59 11.58 -24.79
N ARG A 33 15.84 12.18 -23.85
CA ARG A 33 15.72 11.75 -22.43
C ARG A 33 14.27 11.70 -21.94
N HIS A 34 13.33 11.50 -22.85
CA HIS A 34 11.92 11.37 -22.50
C HIS A 34 11.66 10.13 -21.63
N HIS A 35 10.82 10.27 -20.62
CA HIS A 35 10.42 9.20 -19.72
C HIS A 35 8.97 9.37 -19.23
N MET A 36 8.36 8.28 -18.77
CA MET A 36 6.99 8.28 -18.22
C MET A 36 7.01 8.72 -16.76
N CYS A 37 6.16 9.68 -16.41
CA CYS A 37 6.06 10.26 -15.07
C CYS A 37 4.63 10.27 -14.55
N ASN A 38 4.50 10.24 -13.22
CA ASN A 38 3.25 10.42 -12.48
C ASN A 38 2.12 9.44 -12.84
N GLN A 39 2.46 8.29 -13.40
CA GLN A 39 1.55 7.16 -13.56
C GLN A 39 1.29 6.49 -12.21
N MET A 40 0.11 5.90 -12.06
CA MET A 40 -0.31 5.16 -10.88
C MET A 40 -0.37 3.68 -11.20
N PHE A 41 0.43 2.88 -10.49
CA PHE A 41 0.37 1.42 -10.53
C PHE A 41 -0.94 0.92 -9.92
N VAL A 42 -1.57 -0.04 -10.59
CA VAL A 42 -2.79 -0.69 -10.12
C VAL A 42 -2.65 -2.20 -10.23
N GLU A 43 -2.91 -2.88 -9.12
CA GLU A 43 -3.07 -4.33 -9.07
C GLU A 43 -4.54 -4.68 -8.80
N ALA A 44 -5.12 -5.52 -9.64
CA ALA A 44 -6.55 -5.84 -9.61
C ALA A 44 -6.80 -7.33 -9.36
N TYR A 45 -7.73 -7.65 -8.46
CA TYR A 45 -8.18 -9.00 -8.12
C TYR A 45 -9.65 -9.17 -8.46
N VAL A 46 -9.95 -10.18 -9.28
CA VAL A 46 -11.31 -10.56 -9.67
C VAL A 46 -11.67 -11.86 -8.97
N PRO A 47 -12.78 -11.92 -8.21
CA PRO A 47 -13.16 -13.13 -7.49
C PRO A 47 -13.74 -14.19 -8.42
N GLU A 48 -13.74 -15.46 -8.00
CA GLU A 48 -14.43 -16.57 -8.69
C GLU A 48 -15.90 -16.27 -8.99
N LYS A 49 -16.55 -15.53 -8.10
CA LYS A 49 -17.93 -15.07 -8.27
C LYS A 49 -18.04 -13.61 -7.84
N ILE A 50 -18.38 -12.74 -8.79
CA ILE A 50 -18.67 -11.33 -8.51
C ILE A 50 -20.08 -11.25 -7.90
N LEU A 51 -20.16 -10.79 -6.66
CA LEU A 51 -21.42 -10.65 -5.90
C LEU A 51 -21.85 -9.19 -5.74
N HIS A 52 -20.94 -8.25 -6.00
CA HIS A 52 -21.16 -6.82 -5.81
C HIS A 52 -21.01 -6.04 -7.13
N PRO A 53 -21.90 -5.07 -7.40
CA PRO A 53 -21.88 -4.32 -8.65
C PRO A 53 -20.76 -3.28 -8.71
N TYR A 54 -20.27 -2.80 -7.56
CA TYR A 54 -19.23 -1.79 -7.48
C TYR A 54 -17.93 -2.40 -6.93
N PRO A 55 -16.78 -2.11 -7.55
CA PRO A 55 -15.50 -2.55 -7.04
C PRO A 55 -15.08 -1.74 -5.80
N LEU A 56 -14.11 -2.26 -5.07
CA LEU A 56 -13.40 -1.53 -4.02
C LEU A 56 -12.04 -1.09 -4.54
N ILE A 57 -11.70 0.19 -4.35
CA ILE A 57 -10.40 0.74 -4.71
C ILE A 57 -9.71 1.19 -3.42
N PHE A 58 -8.55 0.61 -3.13
CA PHE A 58 -7.77 0.90 -1.94
C PHE A 58 -6.60 1.83 -2.28
N PHE A 59 -6.48 2.90 -1.51
CA PHE A 59 -5.36 3.83 -1.54
C PHE A 59 -4.63 3.78 -0.20
N HIS A 60 -3.32 3.53 -0.24
CA HIS A 60 -2.47 3.61 0.95
C HIS A 60 -2.20 5.07 1.36
N GLY A 61 -1.63 5.27 2.55
CA GLY A 61 -1.25 6.57 3.09
C GLY A 61 0.19 6.99 2.82
N ALA A 62 0.65 7.99 3.56
CA ALA A 62 2.03 8.46 3.57
C ALA A 62 2.99 7.36 4.03
N GLY A 63 4.16 7.27 3.38
CA GLY A 63 5.23 6.32 3.72
C GLY A 63 4.92 4.83 3.52
N GLN A 64 3.79 4.49 2.89
CA GLN A 64 3.33 3.12 2.70
C GLN A 64 3.07 2.81 1.22
N THR A 65 2.77 1.54 0.92
CA THR A 65 2.42 1.02 -0.42
C THR A 65 1.18 0.12 -0.33
N ASN A 66 0.79 -0.52 -1.44
CA ASN A 66 -0.30 -1.50 -1.49
C ASN A 66 -0.11 -2.72 -0.59
N VAL A 67 1.10 -2.97 -0.09
CA VAL A 67 1.39 -4.06 0.86
C VAL A 67 0.48 -4.00 2.09
N ASN A 68 0.09 -2.80 2.52
CA ASN A 68 -0.88 -2.57 3.60
C ASN A 68 -2.16 -3.41 3.50
N TRP A 69 -2.58 -3.74 2.29
CA TRP A 69 -3.86 -4.40 2.02
C TRP A 69 -3.72 -5.89 1.72
N LEU A 70 -2.50 -6.37 1.47
CA LEU A 70 -2.24 -7.74 1.04
C LEU A 70 -2.19 -8.71 2.22
N VAL A 71 -1.43 -8.36 3.26
CA VAL A 71 -1.20 -9.21 4.43
C VAL A 71 -0.91 -8.32 5.63
N THR A 72 -1.31 -8.73 6.83
CA THR A 72 -0.91 -8.01 8.04
C THR A 72 0.55 -8.30 8.39
N PRO A 73 1.23 -7.43 9.17
CA PRO A 73 2.63 -7.66 9.54
C PRO A 73 2.88 -8.95 10.33
N ASP A 74 1.86 -9.54 10.94
CA ASP A 74 1.88 -10.82 11.64
C ASP A 74 1.37 -12.01 10.77
N GLY A 75 1.18 -11.81 9.46
CA GLY A 75 0.84 -12.88 8.51
C GLY A 75 -0.65 -13.22 8.39
N ARG A 76 -1.55 -12.49 9.05
CA ARG A 76 -3.00 -12.69 8.87
C ARG A 76 -3.45 -12.15 7.51
N MET A 77 -4.58 -12.66 7.06
CA MET A 77 -5.26 -12.23 5.83
C MET A 77 -5.46 -10.71 5.81
N GLY A 78 -5.01 -10.07 4.73
CA GLY A 78 -5.24 -8.66 4.47
C GLY A 78 -6.64 -8.37 3.91
N TRP A 79 -6.95 -7.08 3.75
CA TRP A 79 -8.24 -6.64 3.23
C TRP A 79 -8.47 -7.05 1.77
N ALA A 80 -7.43 -7.17 0.95
CA ALA A 80 -7.56 -7.55 -0.44
C ALA A 80 -8.22 -8.93 -0.57
N ASP A 81 -7.66 -9.95 0.07
CA ASP A 81 -8.19 -11.32 0.04
C ASP A 81 -9.50 -11.43 0.84
N TYR A 82 -9.66 -10.68 1.93
CA TYR A 82 -10.91 -10.65 2.70
C TYR A 82 -12.09 -10.18 1.85
N PHE A 83 -12.00 -9.01 1.20
CA PHE A 83 -13.09 -8.50 0.36
C PHE A 83 -13.24 -9.28 -0.94
N LEU A 84 -12.15 -9.83 -1.49
CA LEU A 84 -12.23 -10.77 -2.61
C LEU A 84 -13.08 -12.00 -2.25
N SER A 85 -12.91 -12.56 -1.04
CA SER A 85 -13.70 -13.70 -0.57
C SER A 85 -15.20 -13.40 -0.43
N LEU A 86 -15.55 -12.11 -0.23
CA LEU A 86 -16.92 -11.62 -0.19
C LEU A 86 -17.50 -11.31 -1.59
N GLY A 87 -16.72 -11.51 -2.66
CA GLY A 87 -17.17 -11.34 -4.04
C GLY A 87 -17.07 -9.91 -4.58
N TYR A 88 -16.24 -9.06 -3.97
CA TYR A 88 -15.86 -7.76 -4.54
C TYR A 88 -14.73 -7.93 -5.55
N VAL A 89 -14.78 -7.16 -6.64
CA VAL A 89 -13.57 -6.86 -7.43
C VAL A 89 -12.77 -5.83 -6.65
N VAL A 90 -11.49 -6.09 -6.45
CA VAL A 90 -10.59 -5.27 -5.64
C VAL A 90 -9.50 -4.66 -6.51
N TYR A 91 -9.23 -3.37 -6.35
CA TYR A 91 -8.12 -2.66 -6.97
C TYR A 91 -7.23 -2.06 -5.88
N LEU A 92 -5.93 -2.29 -5.96
CA LEU A 92 -4.93 -1.74 -5.06
C LEU A 92 -4.13 -0.70 -5.84
N ALA A 93 -4.32 0.57 -5.52
CA ALA A 93 -3.71 1.69 -6.22
C ALA A 93 -2.52 2.25 -5.44
N GLU A 94 -1.36 2.27 -6.09
CA GLU A 94 -0.13 2.79 -5.51
C GLU A 94 0.13 4.21 -6.01
N GLN A 95 0.08 5.19 -5.11
CA GLN A 95 0.15 6.62 -5.48
C GLN A 95 1.32 6.92 -6.43
N PRO A 96 1.19 7.89 -7.35
CA PRO A 96 2.31 8.38 -8.15
C PRO A 96 3.56 8.69 -7.30
N ALA A 97 4.75 8.41 -7.84
CA ALA A 97 6.02 8.55 -7.12
C ALA A 97 6.10 7.75 -5.80
N ARG A 98 5.53 6.53 -5.77
CA ARG A 98 5.61 5.59 -4.65
C ARG A 98 5.78 4.16 -5.15
N GLY A 99 6.81 3.48 -4.62
CA GLY A 99 7.13 2.07 -4.88
C GLY A 99 7.05 1.68 -6.36
N ARG A 100 5.99 0.99 -6.79
CA ARG A 100 5.83 0.53 -8.19
C ARG A 100 5.38 1.62 -9.17
N SER A 101 4.92 2.76 -8.67
CA SER A 101 4.71 4.00 -9.43
C SER A 101 6.01 4.80 -9.43
N ALA A 102 6.61 4.95 -10.61
CA ALA A 102 7.97 5.47 -10.73
C ALA A 102 8.11 6.86 -10.10
N TYR A 103 9.21 7.04 -9.37
CA TYR A 103 9.66 8.32 -8.83
C TYR A 103 10.84 8.83 -9.66
N HIS A 104 10.75 10.10 -10.07
CA HIS A 104 11.77 10.80 -10.82
C HIS A 104 12.15 12.08 -10.05
N PRO A 105 13.35 12.17 -9.46
CA PRO A 105 13.75 13.33 -8.67
C PRO A 105 13.64 14.68 -9.41
N GLU A 106 13.92 14.68 -10.71
CA GLU A 106 13.83 15.88 -11.56
C GLU A 106 12.38 16.40 -11.70
N GLU A 107 11.39 15.51 -11.56
CA GLU A 107 9.96 15.82 -11.74
C GLU A 107 9.22 15.95 -10.40
N ASN A 108 9.58 15.11 -9.44
CA ASN A 108 8.85 14.95 -8.18
C ASN A 108 9.49 15.70 -7.01
N GLY A 109 10.72 16.20 -7.17
CA GLY A 109 11.44 16.90 -6.11
C GLY A 109 11.94 15.96 -5.02
N SER A 110 12.17 16.50 -3.82
CA SER A 110 12.69 15.73 -2.69
C SER A 110 11.64 14.82 -2.06
N THR A 111 12.11 13.78 -1.37
CA THR A 111 11.28 12.86 -0.57
C THR A 111 11.63 12.93 0.91
N ILE A 112 10.71 12.48 1.75
CA ILE A 112 10.87 12.29 3.19
C ILE A 112 10.48 10.86 3.59
N TYR A 113 10.79 10.46 4.81
CA TYR A 113 10.39 9.19 5.40
C TYR A 113 9.90 9.38 6.82
N HIS A 114 9.18 8.39 7.35
CA HIS A 114 8.83 8.37 8.77
C HIS A 114 9.99 7.80 9.59
N SER A 115 10.36 8.46 10.70
CA SER A 115 11.25 7.84 11.68
C SER A 115 10.58 6.65 12.36
N MET A 116 11.38 5.75 12.92
CA MET A 116 10.87 4.59 13.67
C MET A 116 9.95 5.01 14.83
N GLU A 117 10.30 6.07 15.56
CA GLU A 117 9.50 6.62 16.66
C GLU A 117 8.15 7.14 16.15
N ALA A 118 8.18 7.81 15.00
CA ALA A 118 7.01 8.29 14.29
C ALA A 118 6.09 7.14 13.84
N ILE A 119 6.66 6.03 13.37
CA ILE A 119 5.92 4.82 12.96
C ILE A 119 5.31 4.14 14.19
N ARG A 120 6.13 3.87 15.21
CA ARG A 120 5.73 3.27 16.49
C ARG A 120 4.52 4.00 17.07
N LYS A 121 4.66 5.32 17.23
CA LYS A 121 3.64 6.17 17.84
C LYS A 121 2.33 6.24 17.06
N ARG A 122 2.39 6.09 15.72
CA ARG A 122 1.21 6.19 14.85
C ARG A 122 0.45 4.88 14.73
N PHE A 123 1.17 3.76 14.61
CA PHE A 123 0.58 2.52 14.14
C PHE A 123 0.65 1.37 15.15
N ALA A 124 1.65 1.39 16.04
CA ALA A 124 1.97 0.25 16.91
C ALA A 124 1.89 0.59 18.41
N SER A 125 1.32 1.74 18.78
CA SER A 125 1.14 2.13 20.18
C SER A 125 -0.17 2.86 20.41
N THR A 126 -0.54 2.97 21.69
CA THR A 126 -1.70 3.71 22.18
C THR A 126 -1.39 5.17 22.52
N GLU A 127 -0.15 5.63 22.27
CA GLU A 127 0.40 6.90 22.75
C GLU A 127 0.42 8.00 21.69
N GLY A 128 -0.37 7.85 20.63
CA GLY A 128 -0.54 8.84 19.58
C GLY A 128 -0.99 10.22 20.07
N ASN A 129 -0.71 11.26 19.27
CA ASN A 129 -1.07 12.65 19.58
C ASN A 129 -2.50 13.02 19.16
N TRP A 130 -3.41 12.05 18.99
CA TRP A 130 -4.80 12.28 18.63
C TRP A 130 -5.74 11.60 19.64
N PRO A 131 -6.99 12.09 19.82
CA PRO A 131 -7.86 11.66 20.93
C PRO A 131 -8.13 10.15 20.98
N GLN A 132 -8.17 9.49 19.83
CA GLN A 132 -8.50 8.08 19.69
C GLN A 132 -7.28 7.15 19.80
N ALA A 133 -6.08 7.68 20.01
CA ALA A 133 -4.86 6.86 20.04
C ALA A 133 -4.92 5.76 21.09
N SER A 134 -5.54 6.04 22.24
CA SER A 134 -5.74 5.05 23.31
C SER A 134 -6.56 3.82 22.90
N LEU A 135 -7.31 3.90 21.79
CA LEU A 135 -8.09 2.80 21.23
C LEU A 135 -7.28 1.88 20.31
N HIS A 136 -6.03 2.21 19.99
CA HIS A 136 -5.15 1.44 19.10
C HIS A 136 -4.52 0.24 19.84
N THR A 137 -5.37 -0.67 20.35
CA THR A 137 -4.99 -1.78 21.23
C THR A 137 -4.77 -3.11 20.52
N GLN A 138 -4.93 -3.14 19.20
CA GLN A 138 -4.93 -4.38 18.40
C GLN A 138 -3.64 -4.60 17.61
N TRP A 139 -2.55 -3.89 17.95
CA TRP A 139 -1.24 -4.15 17.37
C TRP A 139 -0.77 -5.56 17.79
N PRO A 140 -0.34 -6.42 16.84
CA PRO A 140 0.17 -7.73 17.19
C PRO A 140 1.61 -7.62 17.73
N GLY A 141 1.91 -8.36 18.79
CA GLY A 141 3.25 -8.39 19.37
C GLY A 141 3.63 -7.08 20.05
N SER A 142 4.93 -6.80 20.09
CA SER A 142 5.49 -5.56 20.64
C SER A 142 5.90 -4.60 19.52
N ALA A 143 6.02 -3.31 19.86
CA ALA A 143 6.52 -2.31 18.91
C ALA A 143 8.06 -2.17 18.96
N ASP A 144 8.76 -3.25 19.32
CA ASP A 144 10.22 -3.32 19.40
C ASP A 144 10.81 -3.75 18.04
N PRO A 145 11.89 -3.15 17.52
CA PRO A 145 12.51 -3.59 16.27
C PRO A 145 13.00 -5.04 16.26
N GLU A 146 13.24 -5.63 17.43
CA GLU A 146 13.59 -7.05 17.57
C GLU A 146 12.35 -7.97 17.46
N ASP A 147 11.14 -7.43 17.60
CA ASP A 147 9.89 -8.15 17.34
C ASP A 147 9.70 -8.31 15.83
N GLU A 148 9.50 -9.54 15.38
CA GLU A 148 9.36 -9.86 13.96
C GLU A 148 8.21 -9.09 13.31
N THR A 149 7.08 -8.93 14.00
CA THR A 149 5.89 -8.23 13.48
C THR A 149 6.21 -6.76 13.20
N PHE A 150 6.85 -6.10 14.17
CA PHE A 150 7.22 -4.69 14.00
C PHE A 150 8.35 -4.51 13.00
N SER A 151 9.31 -5.44 12.96
CA SER A 151 10.39 -5.45 11.97
C SER A 151 9.88 -5.59 10.54
N GLN A 152 8.91 -6.49 10.29
CA GLN A 152 8.24 -6.61 8.99
C GLN A 152 7.49 -5.34 8.62
N PHE A 153 6.77 -4.74 9.57
CA PHE A 153 6.06 -3.48 9.32
C PHE A 153 7.01 -2.33 9.00
N LEU A 154 8.09 -2.15 9.76
CA LEU A 154 9.14 -1.17 9.49
C LEU A 154 9.73 -1.36 8.09
N SER A 155 10.02 -2.61 7.71
CA SER A 155 10.58 -2.95 6.40
C SER A 155 9.64 -2.63 5.22
N SER A 156 8.33 -2.53 5.47
CA SER A 156 7.35 -2.15 4.44
C SER A 156 7.21 -0.64 4.24
N GLN A 157 7.83 0.19 5.09
CA GLN A 157 7.78 1.64 4.96
C GLN A 157 8.75 2.14 3.88
N VAL A 158 8.36 3.20 3.18
CA VAL A 158 9.11 3.76 2.05
C VAL A 158 9.14 5.29 2.09
N GLU A 159 10.01 5.91 1.31
CA GLU A 159 10.02 7.35 1.10
C GLU A 159 8.76 7.85 0.38
N TYR A 160 8.41 9.11 0.60
CA TYR A 160 7.24 9.76 0.03
C TYR A 160 7.41 11.26 -0.15
N LEU A 161 6.53 11.89 -0.95
CA LEU A 161 6.55 13.34 -1.17
C LEU A 161 6.21 14.10 0.12
N PRO A 162 6.87 15.23 0.41
CA PRO A 162 6.65 16.00 1.65
C PRO A 162 5.23 16.54 1.83
N SER A 163 4.52 16.81 0.73
CA SER A 163 3.17 17.36 0.73
C SER A 163 2.14 16.26 0.43
N ASN A 164 1.30 15.97 1.42
CA ASN A 164 0.14 15.09 1.21
C ASN A 164 -0.84 15.66 0.18
N ARG A 165 -0.96 16.99 0.12
CA ARG A 165 -1.79 17.68 -0.88
C ARG A 165 -1.26 17.42 -2.28
N ASP A 166 0.03 17.57 -2.50
CA ASP A 166 0.64 17.38 -3.83
C ASP A 166 0.50 15.92 -4.26
N SER A 167 0.69 14.98 -3.32
CA SER A 167 0.43 13.55 -3.55
C SER A 167 -1.01 13.29 -3.99
N GLN A 168 -1.99 13.94 -3.34
CA GLN A 168 -3.41 13.84 -3.70
C GLN A 168 -3.71 14.46 -5.08
N GLU A 169 -3.10 15.60 -5.40
CA GLU A 169 -3.24 16.24 -6.71
C GLU A 169 -2.72 15.32 -7.83
N LEU A 170 -1.60 14.62 -7.60
CA LEU A 170 -1.09 13.62 -8.55
C LEU A 170 -2.03 12.41 -8.70
N VAL A 171 -2.59 11.90 -7.60
CA VAL A 171 -3.58 10.81 -7.66
C VAL A 171 -4.81 11.23 -8.47
N LEU A 172 -5.37 12.42 -8.21
CA LEU A 172 -6.51 12.95 -8.95
C LEU A 172 -6.21 13.15 -10.45
N ALA A 173 -4.98 13.55 -10.78
CA ALA A 173 -4.56 13.69 -12.16
C ALA A 173 -4.39 12.35 -12.89
N ALA A 174 -4.06 11.27 -12.15
CA ALA A 174 -3.87 9.94 -12.73
C ALA A 174 -5.18 9.20 -13.04
N GLY A 175 -6.29 9.58 -12.39
CA GLY A 175 -7.63 9.01 -12.57
C GLY A 175 -8.17 8.32 -11.33
#